data_AF-A0A857A6F3-F1
#
_entry.id   AF-A0A857A6F3-F1
#
_cell.length_a   1.000
_cell.length_b   1.000
_cell.length_c   1.000
_cell.angle_alpha   90.00
_cell.angle_beta   90.00
_cell.angle_gamma   90.00
#
_symmetry.space_group_name_H-M   'P 1'
#
loop_
_entity.id
_entity.type
_entity.pdbx_description
1 polymer ?
#
loop_
_entity_poly.entity_id
_entity_poly.type
_entity_poly.pdbx_seq_one_letter_code
_entity_poly.pdbx_strand_id
1 'polypeptide(L)'
;MPDRPHIIIPGDVTLSFATSEGLTDDAARLAALMRTARSRLVIATTSPDASQCRQALIWMQPGPCVVARTATTPNGDTETHIYQIDNEEIPHVAAAVSPLTPNPAVFDGPPILPTAIVYAAQQGTTQQTAQLLENYSSYGPSDSAFAQALVAQRWAYTTWIREERTKKGSFVPTSTLSTFITPAAAYRVEAPLFAPSTGPHIPIHPIYNTQLWALITYFFTLSPERSLP
;
A
#
# COMPACT_ATOMS: atom_id res chain seq x y z
N MET A 1 -22.12 -1.81 -20.73
CA MET A 1 -20.89 -2.51 -20.30
C MET A 1 -21.30 -3.85 -19.72
N PRO A 2 -20.65 -4.97 -20.08
CA PRO A 2 -20.89 -6.23 -19.39
C PRO A 2 -20.49 -6.12 -17.91
N ASP A 3 -21.25 -6.75 -17.02
CA ASP A 3 -20.94 -6.80 -15.59
C ASP A 3 -19.59 -7.52 -15.40
N ARG A 4 -18.67 -6.89 -14.67
CA ARG A 4 -17.34 -7.45 -14.39
C ARG A 4 -17.38 -8.22 -13.07
N PRO A 5 -16.61 -9.32 -12.94
CA PRO A 5 -16.59 -10.10 -11.71
C PRO A 5 -16.12 -9.24 -10.53
N HIS A 6 -16.91 -9.21 -9.47
CA HIS A 6 -16.68 -8.46 -8.24
C HIS A 6 -17.17 -9.29 -7.06
N ILE A 7 -16.27 -9.55 -6.10
CA ILE A 7 -16.55 -10.35 -4.91
C ILE A 7 -16.14 -9.55 -3.68
N ILE A 8 -17.02 -9.51 -2.69
CA ILE A 8 -16.73 -8.96 -1.37
C ILE A 8 -16.56 -10.13 -0.40
N ILE A 9 -15.42 -10.15 0.30
CA ILE A 9 -15.11 -11.11 1.35
C ILE A 9 -15.08 -10.35 2.69
N PRO A 10 -16.18 -10.40 3.47
CA PRO A 10 -16.17 -9.92 4.85
C PRO A 10 -15.33 -10.86 5.71
N GLY A 11 -14.86 -10.37 6.87
CA GLY A 11 -13.99 -11.13 7.78
C GLY A 11 -14.54 -12.47 8.29
N ASP A 12 -15.85 -12.75 8.11
CA ASP A 12 -16.55 -13.91 8.70
C ASP A 12 -17.45 -14.70 7.72
N VAL A 13 -17.31 -14.58 6.38
CA VAL A 13 -18.17 -15.34 5.45
C VAL A 13 -17.42 -15.88 4.22
N THR A 14 -17.55 -17.20 3.99
CA THR A 14 -16.94 -17.94 2.85
C THR A 14 -17.92 -18.24 1.70
N LEU A 15 -19.23 -18.10 1.90
CA LEU A 15 -20.27 -18.56 0.96
C LEU A 15 -20.32 -17.79 -0.37
N SER A 16 -19.88 -16.53 -0.42
CA SER A 16 -19.79 -15.75 -1.66
C SER A 16 -18.61 -16.16 -2.56
N PHE A 17 -17.62 -16.84 -1.98
CA PHE A 17 -16.35 -17.17 -2.63
C PHE A 17 -16.27 -18.66 -3.00
N ALA A 18 -16.81 -19.53 -2.14
CA ALA A 18 -16.78 -20.98 -2.34
C ALA A 18 -18.10 -21.63 -1.93
N THR A 19 -18.49 -22.64 -2.70
CA THR A 19 -19.57 -23.59 -2.42
C THR A 19 -18.97 -24.92 -1.94
N SER A 20 -19.83 -25.87 -1.55
CA SER A 20 -19.39 -27.24 -1.26
C SER A 20 -18.73 -27.94 -2.46
N GLU A 21 -18.91 -27.44 -3.68
CA GLU A 21 -18.37 -28.00 -4.92
C GLU A 21 -17.09 -27.30 -5.41
N GLY A 22 -16.68 -26.19 -4.76
CA GLY A 22 -15.49 -25.41 -5.13
C GLY A 22 -15.76 -23.92 -5.22
N LEU A 23 -14.85 -23.18 -5.89
CA LEU A 23 -15.01 -21.73 -6.11
C LEU A 23 -16.27 -21.44 -6.94
N THR A 24 -16.94 -20.33 -6.66
CA THR A 24 -17.98 -19.80 -7.55
C THR A 24 -17.38 -19.43 -8.92
N ASP A 25 -18.19 -19.37 -9.98
CA ASP A 25 -17.69 -19.08 -11.34
C ASP A 25 -16.89 -17.77 -11.42
N ASP A 26 -17.35 -16.72 -10.74
CA ASP A 26 -16.63 -15.45 -10.65
C ASP A 26 -15.32 -15.59 -9.88
N ALA A 27 -15.32 -16.32 -8.76
CA ALA A 27 -14.10 -16.55 -7.97
C ALA A 27 -13.09 -17.38 -8.77
N ALA A 28 -13.56 -18.39 -9.51
CA ALA A 28 -12.74 -19.21 -10.39
C ALA A 28 -12.12 -18.38 -11.54
N ARG A 29 -12.89 -17.45 -12.12
CA ARG A 29 -12.43 -16.51 -13.15
C ARG A 29 -11.35 -15.57 -12.61
N LEU A 30 -11.60 -14.93 -11.47
CA LEU A 30 -10.62 -14.05 -10.82
C LEU A 30 -9.34 -14.82 -10.45
N ALA A 31 -9.49 -16.02 -9.87
CA ALA A 31 -8.36 -16.88 -9.55
C ALA A 31 -7.56 -17.31 -10.78
N ALA A 32 -8.21 -17.50 -11.94
CA ALA A 32 -7.53 -17.82 -13.19
C ALA A 32 -6.66 -16.65 -13.66
N LEU A 33 -7.18 -15.42 -13.61
CA LEU A 33 -6.42 -14.21 -13.96
C LEU A 33 -5.24 -13.99 -13.00
N MET A 34 -5.44 -14.16 -11.68
CA MET A 34 -4.35 -14.09 -10.71
C MET A 34 -3.25 -15.13 -11.00
N ARG A 35 -3.65 -16.33 -11.47
CA ARG A 35 -2.74 -17.43 -11.85
C ARG A 35 -2.02 -17.21 -13.17
N THR A 36 -2.42 -16.27 -14.03
CA THR A 36 -1.71 -15.95 -15.28
C THR A 36 -0.80 -14.73 -15.14
N ALA A 37 -1.10 -13.85 -14.18
CA ALA A 37 -0.31 -12.66 -13.92
C ALA A 37 1.17 -13.00 -13.65
N ARG A 38 2.05 -12.18 -14.25
CA ARG A 38 3.51 -12.30 -14.13
C ARG A 38 4.12 -11.24 -13.21
N SER A 39 3.37 -10.19 -12.92
CA SER A 39 3.81 -9.11 -12.03
C SER A 39 2.67 -8.79 -11.05
N ARG A 40 3.03 -8.37 -9.84
CA ARG A 40 2.08 -7.95 -8.81
C ARG A 40 2.55 -6.66 -8.16
N LEU A 41 1.66 -5.70 -7.99
CA LEU A 41 1.89 -4.52 -7.18
C LEU A 41 1.23 -4.74 -5.82
N VAL A 42 2.00 -4.58 -4.75
CA VAL A 42 1.50 -4.58 -3.37
C VAL A 42 1.62 -3.16 -2.83
N ILE A 43 0.51 -2.59 -2.36
CA ILE A 43 0.47 -1.31 -1.67
C ILE A 43 0.01 -1.60 -0.25
N ALA A 44 0.81 -1.26 0.76
CA ALA A 44 0.44 -1.46 2.16
C ALA A 44 0.59 -0.14 2.91
N THR A 45 -0.44 0.25 3.67
CA THR A 45 -0.46 1.49 4.43
C THR A 45 -0.78 1.21 5.89
N THR A 46 0.06 1.75 6.77
CA THR A 46 -0.18 1.85 8.20
C THR A 46 -0.52 3.29 8.53
N SER A 47 -1.74 3.52 9.01
CA SER A 47 -2.29 4.84 9.30
C SER A 47 -3.34 4.74 10.41
N PRO A 48 -3.46 5.75 11.29
CA PRO A 48 -4.60 5.86 12.21
C PRO A 48 -5.93 6.16 11.50
N ASP A 49 -5.90 6.66 10.26
CA ASP A 49 -7.09 6.91 9.46
C ASP A 49 -7.73 5.59 9.00
N ALA A 50 -8.86 5.23 9.62
CA ALA A 50 -9.59 4.01 9.31
C ALA A 50 -10.17 3.97 7.88
N SER A 51 -10.35 5.14 7.24
CA SER A 51 -10.82 5.22 5.86
C SER A 51 -9.74 4.87 4.84
N GLN A 52 -8.47 4.89 5.26
CA GLN A 52 -7.34 4.54 4.41
C GLN A 52 -7.33 3.05 4.11
N CYS A 53 -7.12 2.72 2.83
CA CYS A 53 -6.89 1.34 2.40
C CYS A 53 -5.65 0.77 3.11
N ARG A 54 -5.81 -0.34 3.84
CA ARG A 54 -4.72 -1.01 4.55
C ARG A 54 -3.78 -1.72 3.60
N GLN A 55 -4.35 -2.43 2.63
CA GLN A 55 -3.57 -3.18 1.66
C GLN A 55 -4.29 -3.29 0.33
N ALA A 56 -3.56 -3.17 -0.77
CA ALA A 56 -4.03 -3.52 -2.09
C ALA A 56 -3.01 -4.45 -2.76
N LEU A 57 -3.49 -5.53 -3.38
CA LEU A 57 -2.72 -6.38 -4.27
C LEU A 57 -3.31 -6.26 -5.67
N ILE A 58 -2.47 -5.95 -6.65
CA ILE A 58 -2.87 -5.80 -8.04
C ILE A 58 -2.08 -6.80 -8.87
N TRP A 59 -2.75 -7.84 -9.38
CA TRP A 59 -2.17 -8.81 -10.30
C TRP A 59 -2.20 -8.21 -11.71
N MET A 60 -1.02 -7.86 -12.22
CA MET A 60 -0.85 -7.07 -13.44
C MET A 60 -0.51 -7.97 -14.62
N GLN A 61 -1.20 -7.73 -15.73
CA GLN A 61 -0.99 -8.39 -17.03
C GLN A 61 -1.63 -7.56 -18.15
N PRO A 62 -1.26 -7.78 -19.42
CA PRO A 62 -2.00 -7.19 -20.53
C PRO A 62 -3.50 -7.54 -20.46
N GLY A 63 -4.36 -6.53 -20.65
CA GLY A 63 -5.81 -6.71 -20.58
C GLY A 63 -6.34 -6.80 -19.15
N PRO A 64 -7.21 -7.78 -18.82
CA PRO A 64 -7.85 -7.85 -17.50
C PRO A 64 -6.88 -8.09 -16.35
N CYS A 65 -6.88 -7.19 -15.38
CA CYS A 65 -6.13 -7.28 -14.13
C CYS A 65 -7.08 -7.57 -12.97
N VAL A 66 -6.53 -8.06 -11.86
CA VAL A 66 -7.30 -8.31 -10.63
C VAL A 66 -6.76 -7.46 -9.51
N VAL A 67 -7.66 -6.83 -8.75
CA VAL A 67 -7.36 -6.08 -7.53
C VAL A 67 -7.97 -6.82 -6.36
N ALA A 68 -7.20 -7.00 -5.28
CA ALA A 68 -7.73 -7.30 -3.95
C ALA A 68 -7.42 -6.10 -3.04
N ARG A 69 -8.44 -5.43 -2.53
CA ARG A 69 -8.31 -4.25 -1.66
C ARG A 69 -8.89 -4.54 -0.28
N THR A 70 -8.07 -4.42 0.75
CA THR A 70 -8.46 -4.60 2.15
C THR A 70 -8.58 -3.25 2.84
N ALA A 71 -9.76 -2.97 3.40
CA ALA A 71 -10.06 -1.74 4.13
C ALA A 71 -10.63 -2.06 5.52
N THR A 72 -10.57 -1.09 6.44
CA THR A 72 -11.27 -1.18 7.72
C THR A 72 -12.74 -0.88 7.48
N THR A 73 -13.63 -1.72 8.00
CA THR A 73 -15.07 -1.48 7.95
C THR A 73 -15.50 -0.49 9.04
N PRO A 74 -16.69 0.14 8.95
CA PRO A 74 -17.17 1.10 9.95
C PRO A 74 -17.25 0.56 11.39
N ASN A 75 -17.37 -0.76 11.56
CA ASN A 75 -17.41 -1.44 12.84
C ASN A 75 -16.02 -1.88 13.36
N GLY A 76 -14.93 -1.58 12.63
CA GLY A 76 -13.55 -1.87 13.05
C GLY A 76 -12.97 -3.19 12.56
N ASP A 77 -13.75 -4.01 11.85
CA ASP A 77 -13.27 -5.22 11.17
C ASP A 77 -12.49 -4.88 9.89
N THR A 78 -12.06 -5.92 9.16
CA THR A 78 -11.47 -5.78 7.83
C THR A 78 -12.32 -6.48 6.79
N GLU A 79 -12.44 -5.86 5.63
CA GLU A 79 -13.15 -6.42 4.47
C GLU A 79 -12.25 -6.35 3.24
N THR A 80 -12.24 -7.43 2.45
CA THR A 80 -11.45 -7.48 1.21
C THR A 80 -12.38 -7.54 0.00
N HIS A 81 -12.22 -6.56 -0.89
CA HIS A 81 -12.95 -6.47 -2.16
C HIS A 81 -12.03 -6.98 -3.26
N ILE A 82 -12.45 -8.02 -3.97
CA ILE A 82 -11.71 -8.61 -5.09
C ILE A 82 -12.47 -8.38 -6.37
N TYR A 83 -11.85 -7.70 -7.34
CA TYR A 83 -12.53 -7.31 -8.56
C TYR A 83 -11.59 -7.20 -9.75
N GLN A 84 -12.17 -7.26 -10.94
CA GLN A 84 -11.45 -7.12 -12.19
C GLN A 84 -11.46 -5.66 -12.68
N ILE A 85 -10.31 -5.20 -13.16
CA ILE A 85 -10.13 -3.92 -13.85
C ILE A 85 -9.44 -4.15 -15.19
N ASP A 86 -9.40 -3.14 -16.07
CA ASP A 86 -8.46 -3.15 -17.19
C ASP A 86 -7.09 -2.65 -16.72
N ASN A 87 -6.03 -3.05 -17.40
CA ASN A 87 -4.67 -2.62 -17.08
C ASN A 87 -4.51 -1.08 -17.07
N GLU A 88 -5.23 -0.38 -17.94
CA GLU A 88 -5.24 1.09 -18.04
C GLU A 88 -5.79 1.77 -16.78
N GLU A 89 -6.54 1.03 -15.95
CA GLU A 89 -7.14 1.54 -14.70
C GLU A 89 -6.24 1.36 -13.47
N ILE A 90 -5.12 0.65 -13.60
CA ILE A 90 -4.18 0.46 -12.48
C ILE A 90 -3.72 1.80 -11.88
N PRO A 91 -3.37 2.85 -12.66
CA PRO A 91 -3.01 4.14 -12.09
C PRO A 91 -4.14 4.75 -11.24
N HIS A 92 -5.39 4.66 -11.68
CA HIS A 92 -6.53 5.18 -10.91
C HIS A 92 -6.71 4.44 -9.58
N VAL A 93 -6.63 3.10 -9.60
CA VAL A 93 -6.69 2.29 -8.39
C VAL A 93 -5.51 2.58 -7.47
N ALA A 94 -4.28 2.64 -8.00
CA ALA A 94 -3.08 2.94 -7.23
C ALA A 94 -3.17 4.31 -6.56
N ALA A 95 -3.66 5.33 -7.25
CA ALA A 95 -3.91 6.65 -6.67
C ALA A 95 -4.97 6.60 -5.57
N ALA A 96 -6.08 5.91 -5.80
CA ALA A 96 -7.20 5.83 -4.85
C ALA A 96 -6.88 5.08 -3.55
N VAL A 97 -5.96 4.10 -3.59
CA VAL A 97 -5.54 3.33 -2.40
C VAL A 97 -4.30 3.90 -1.71
N SER A 98 -3.66 4.90 -2.32
CA SER A 98 -2.49 5.58 -1.77
C SER A 98 -2.90 6.83 -0.99
N PRO A 99 -2.23 7.20 0.11
CA PRO A 99 -2.51 8.43 0.87
C PRO A 99 -1.95 9.68 0.18
N LEU A 100 -2.21 9.84 -1.13
CA LEU A 100 -1.73 10.97 -1.93
C LEU A 100 -2.71 12.15 -1.83
N THR A 101 -2.74 12.78 -0.66
CA THR A 101 -3.52 14.01 -0.47
C THR A 101 -2.69 15.25 -0.81
N PRO A 102 -3.29 16.32 -1.36
CA PRO A 102 -2.62 17.61 -1.47
C PRO A 102 -2.03 18.04 -0.13
N ASN A 103 -0.80 18.55 -0.16
CA ASN A 103 -0.11 19.09 1.01
C ASN A 103 0.62 20.39 0.61
N PRO A 104 0.91 21.29 1.57
CA PRO A 104 1.57 22.56 1.31
C PRO A 104 3.09 22.45 1.08
N ALA A 105 3.67 21.24 1.16
CA ALA A 105 5.10 21.00 1.06
C ALA A 105 5.94 21.75 2.12
N VAL A 106 5.46 21.77 3.37
CA VAL A 106 6.22 22.29 4.52
C VAL A 106 7.14 21.19 5.02
N PHE A 107 8.41 21.27 4.64
CA PHE A 107 9.41 20.25 4.96
C PHE A 107 10.18 20.57 6.25
N ASP A 108 9.51 20.42 7.39
CA ASP A 108 10.07 20.70 8.72
C ASP A 108 10.33 19.44 9.56
N GLY A 109 9.96 18.27 9.04
CA GLY A 109 10.31 16.97 9.61
C GLY A 109 11.81 16.68 9.66
N PRO A 110 12.23 15.74 10.53
CA PRO A 110 13.63 15.39 10.74
C PRO A 110 14.24 14.70 9.52
N PRO A 111 15.59 14.62 9.40
CA PRO A 111 16.24 13.93 8.29
C PRO A 111 16.25 12.39 8.42
N ILE A 112 15.75 11.86 9.53
CA ILE A 112 15.80 10.45 9.89
C ILE A 112 14.54 10.01 10.66
N LEU A 113 14.21 8.72 10.60
CA LEU A 113 13.26 8.06 11.49
C LEU A 113 13.95 6.96 12.30
N PRO A 114 13.60 6.78 13.59
CA PRO A 114 14.01 5.60 14.34
C PRO A 114 13.58 4.30 13.64
N THR A 115 14.49 3.34 13.55
CA THR A 115 14.22 2.04 12.88
C THR A 115 13.04 1.29 13.50
N ALA A 116 12.83 1.41 14.82
CA ALA A 116 11.68 0.81 15.50
C ALA A 116 10.33 1.33 14.98
N ILE A 117 10.24 2.62 14.58
CA ILE A 117 9.03 3.21 14.01
C ILE A 117 8.75 2.58 12.65
N VAL A 118 9.77 2.51 11.79
CA VAL A 118 9.65 1.93 10.44
C VAL A 118 9.32 0.44 10.52
N TYR A 119 9.96 -0.30 11.43
CA TYR A 119 9.65 -1.69 11.71
C TYR A 119 8.19 -1.89 12.09
N ALA A 120 7.70 -1.19 13.12
CA ALA A 120 6.31 -1.29 13.57
C ALA A 120 5.34 -0.93 12.42
N ALA A 121 5.64 0.13 11.67
CA ALA A 121 4.83 0.54 10.53
C ALA A 121 4.78 -0.52 9.43
N GLN A 122 5.90 -1.18 9.12
CA GLN A 122 5.94 -2.28 8.15
C GLN A 122 5.22 -3.55 8.63
N GLN A 123 5.12 -3.77 9.96
CA GLN A 123 4.32 -4.87 10.52
C GLN A 123 2.81 -4.59 10.51
N GLY A 124 2.38 -3.38 10.13
CA GLY A 124 0.97 -3.00 10.18
C GLY A 124 0.45 -2.67 11.59
N THR A 125 1.33 -2.46 12.58
CA THR A 125 0.93 -2.26 13.98
C THR A 125 0.62 -0.79 14.28
N THR A 126 -0.51 -0.27 13.76
CA THR A 126 -0.91 1.15 13.89
C THR A 126 -0.76 1.72 15.30
N GLN A 127 -1.22 0.99 16.33
CA GLN A 127 -1.16 1.45 17.72
C GLN A 127 0.29 1.58 18.23
N GLN A 128 1.13 0.58 17.95
CA GLN A 128 2.54 0.61 18.35
C GLN A 128 3.29 1.71 17.61
N THR A 129 3.05 1.85 16.30
CA THR A 129 3.63 2.93 15.50
C THR A 129 3.23 4.30 16.04
N ALA A 130 1.95 4.50 16.39
CA ALA A 130 1.46 5.76 16.96
C ALA A 130 2.18 6.12 18.27
N GLN A 131 2.31 5.16 19.19
CA GLN A 131 3.02 5.38 20.46
C GLN A 131 4.48 5.76 20.27
N LEU A 132 5.18 5.09 19.34
CA LEU A 132 6.57 5.41 19.03
C LEU A 132 6.72 6.79 18.38
N LEU A 133 5.78 7.16 17.49
CA LEU A 133 5.75 8.49 16.85
C LEU A 133 5.42 9.61 17.83
N GLU A 134 4.50 9.40 18.76
CA GLU A 134 4.16 10.36 19.80
C GLU A 134 5.39 10.64 20.70
N ASN A 135 6.06 9.60 21.18
CA ASN A 135 7.31 9.75 21.92
C ASN A 135 8.37 10.46 21.09
N TYR A 136 8.50 10.12 19.81
CA TYR A 136 9.46 10.76 18.91
C TYR A 136 9.18 12.25 18.70
N SER A 137 7.90 12.64 18.63
CA SER A 137 7.50 14.04 18.46
C SER A 137 7.93 14.96 19.61
N SER A 138 8.09 14.41 20.82
CA SER A 138 8.49 15.17 22.01
C SER A 138 9.91 15.75 21.95
N TYR A 139 10.75 15.25 21.03
CA TYR A 139 12.12 15.74 20.83
C TYR A 139 12.22 16.86 19.78
N GLY A 140 11.13 17.18 19.07
CA GLY A 140 11.09 18.18 18.01
C GLY A 140 10.66 19.58 18.50
N PRO A 141 10.78 20.61 17.63
CA PRO A 141 10.22 21.94 17.92
C PRO A 141 8.69 21.89 18.08
N SER A 142 8.15 22.64 19.06
CA SER A 142 6.71 22.65 19.35
C SER A 142 5.83 23.23 18.23
N ASP A 143 6.42 24.09 17.41
CA ASP A 143 5.79 24.70 16.23
C ASP A 143 5.95 23.85 14.95
N SER A 144 6.58 22.68 15.03
CA SER A 144 6.72 21.79 13.88
C SER A 144 5.37 21.19 13.47
N ALA A 145 4.97 21.43 12.21
CA ALA A 145 3.82 20.84 11.57
C ALA A 145 3.95 19.31 11.48
N PHE A 146 5.16 18.79 11.25
CA PHE A 146 5.46 17.36 11.30
C PHE A 146 5.17 16.80 12.71
N ALA A 147 5.75 17.37 13.76
CA ALA A 147 5.55 16.90 15.13
C ALA A 147 4.08 16.95 15.57
N GLN A 148 3.39 18.05 15.24
CA GLN A 148 1.95 18.21 15.51
C GLN A 148 1.11 17.16 14.76
N ALA A 149 1.48 16.77 13.55
CA ALA A 149 0.79 15.72 12.80
C ALA A 149 0.95 14.34 13.45
N LEU A 150 2.11 14.04 14.05
CA LEU A 150 2.33 12.80 14.79
C LEU A 150 1.42 12.69 16.01
N VAL A 151 1.40 13.73 16.85
CA VAL A 151 0.55 13.81 18.06
C VAL A 151 -0.93 13.75 17.68
N ALA A 152 -1.33 14.46 16.62
CA ALA A 152 -2.70 14.47 16.14
C ALA A 152 -3.10 13.18 15.38
N GLN A 153 -2.22 12.18 15.32
CA GLN A 153 -2.45 10.92 14.59
C GLN A 153 -2.81 11.11 13.11
N ARG A 154 -2.30 12.18 12.49
CA ARG A 154 -2.48 12.49 11.06
C ARG A 154 -1.22 12.14 10.28
N TRP A 155 -0.98 10.84 10.11
CA TRP A 155 0.17 10.35 9.38
C TRP A 155 -0.16 9.03 8.69
N ALA A 156 0.57 8.73 7.62
CA ALA A 156 0.50 7.44 6.94
C ALA A 156 1.91 6.99 6.55
N TYR A 157 2.24 5.74 6.89
CA TYR A 157 3.41 5.06 6.36
C TYR A 157 2.95 4.09 5.26
N THR A 158 3.41 4.29 4.02
CA THR A 158 2.98 3.48 2.87
C THR A 158 4.17 2.87 2.15
N THR A 159 4.04 1.60 1.78
CA THR A 159 4.97 0.91 0.90
C THR A 159 4.29 0.54 -0.42
N TRP A 160 4.99 0.75 -1.53
CA TRP A 160 4.67 0.16 -2.83
C TRP A 160 5.78 -0.85 -3.14
N ILE A 161 5.39 -2.09 -3.41
CA ILE A 161 6.32 -3.19 -3.69
C ILE A 161 5.92 -3.77 -5.04
N ARG A 162 6.87 -3.80 -5.97
CA ARG A 162 6.73 -4.54 -7.22
C ARG A 162 7.27 -5.94 -7.01
N GLU A 163 6.46 -6.92 -7.34
CA GLU A 163 6.85 -8.31 -7.31
C GLU A 163 6.76 -8.91 -8.70
N GLU A 164 7.73 -9.77 -9.02
CA GLU A 164 7.77 -10.50 -10.28
C GLU A 164 7.63 -11.99 -10.01
N ARG A 165 6.93 -12.68 -10.91
CA ARG A 165 6.70 -14.11 -10.77
C ARG A 165 7.90 -14.89 -11.27
N THR A 166 8.43 -15.73 -10.38
CA THR A 166 9.50 -16.67 -10.70
C THR A 166 9.01 -17.80 -11.59
N LYS A 167 9.93 -18.51 -12.25
CA LYS A 167 9.63 -19.74 -13.01
C LYS A 167 8.96 -20.83 -12.17
N LYS A 168 9.14 -20.79 -10.84
CA LYS A 168 8.53 -21.72 -9.88
C LYS A 168 7.12 -21.31 -9.46
N GLY A 169 6.61 -20.19 -9.98
CA GLY A 169 5.25 -19.71 -9.73
C GLY A 169 5.10 -18.75 -8.55
N SER A 170 6.12 -18.56 -7.72
CA SER A 170 6.10 -17.62 -6.58
C SER A 170 6.40 -16.19 -7.01
N PHE A 171 5.75 -15.21 -6.37
CA PHE A 171 6.07 -13.79 -6.50
C PHE A 171 7.24 -13.40 -5.58
N VAL A 172 8.20 -12.65 -6.09
CA VAL A 172 9.34 -12.13 -5.33
C VAL A 172 9.46 -10.62 -5.51
N PRO A 173 9.69 -9.84 -4.43
CA PRO A 173 9.93 -8.40 -4.53
C PRO A 173 11.15 -8.08 -5.38
N THR A 174 11.01 -7.14 -6.31
CA THR A 174 12.08 -6.64 -7.19
C THR A 174 12.34 -5.16 -7.01
N SER A 175 11.37 -4.41 -6.47
CA SER A 175 11.51 -2.98 -6.16
C SER A 175 10.59 -2.60 -5.01
N THR A 176 11.00 -1.61 -4.22
CA THR A 176 10.21 -1.06 -3.11
C THR A 176 10.35 0.46 -3.05
N LEU A 177 9.27 1.13 -2.69
CA LEU A 177 9.23 2.55 -2.36
C LEU A 177 8.49 2.66 -1.04
N SER A 178 9.10 3.31 -0.05
CA SER A 178 8.47 3.58 1.23
C SER A 178 8.33 5.09 1.42
N THR A 179 7.22 5.51 2.00
CA THR A 179 6.96 6.92 2.34
C THR A 179 6.38 7.08 3.73
N PHE A 180 6.62 8.25 4.29
CA PHE A 180 5.92 8.75 5.47
C PHE A 180 5.26 10.07 5.08
N ILE A 181 3.93 10.13 5.17
CA ILE A 181 3.14 11.28 4.71
C ILE A 181 2.40 11.87 5.90
N THR A 182 2.45 13.19 6.00
CA THR A 182 1.65 14.01 6.90
C THR A 182 0.84 15.01 6.07
N PRO A 183 -0.16 15.69 6.65
CA PRO A 183 -0.86 16.78 5.98
C PRO A 183 0.03 17.94 5.55
N ALA A 184 1.23 18.09 6.14
CA ALA A 184 2.18 19.15 5.83
C ALA A 184 3.08 18.81 4.64
N ALA A 185 3.53 17.55 4.54
CA ALA A 185 4.47 17.10 3.52
C ALA A 185 4.54 15.56 3.41
N ALA A 186 5.09 15.11 2.29
CA ALA A 186 5.50 13.73 2.06
C ALA A 186 7.03 13.57 2.17
N TYR A 187 7.46 12.43 2.68
CA TYR A 187 8.86 12.05 2.81
C TYR A 187 9.10 10.67 2.21
N ARG A 188 10.12 10.52 1.36
CA ARG A 188 10.64 9.23 0.95
C ARG A 188 11.44 8.63 2.10
N VAL A 189 11.18 7.38 2.43
CA VAL A 189 11.89 6.65 3.49
C VAL A 189 12.83 5.64 2.85
N GLU A 190 14.13 5.72 3.16
CA GLU A 190 15.15 4.77 2.65
C GLU A 190 15.16 3.47 3.45
N ALA A 191 13.97 2.90 3.64
CA ALA A 191 13.79 1.67 4.39
C ALA A 191 14.17 0.44 3.55
N PRO A 192 14.81 -0.58 4.16
CA PRO A 192 14.85 -1.90 3.54
C PRO A 192 13.44 -2.48 3.43
N LEU A 193 13.26 -3.50 2.58
CA LEU A 193 11.99 -4.20 2.41
C LEU A 193 11.40 -4.69 3.75
N PHE A 194 12.28 -5.19 4.63
CA PHE A 194 11.96 -5.56 6.01
C PHE A 194 12.99 -4.90 6.93
N ALA A 195 12.58 -3.83 7.61
CA ALA A 195 13.37 -3.17 8.63
C ALA A 195 13.58 -4.12 9.82
N PRO A 196 14.78 -4.16 10.43
CA PRO A 196 14.95 -4.85 11.70
C PRO A 196 14.24 -4.07 12.81
N SER A 197 13.92 -4.70 13.94
CA SER A 197 13.32 -4.01 15.09
C SER A 197 14.28 -3.04 15.79
N THR A 198 15.58 -3.21 15.58
CA THR A 198 16.67 -2.39 16.14
C THR A 198 17.72 -2.13 15.08
N GLY A 199 18.39 -0.98 15.11
CA GLY A 199 19.44 -0.66 14.15
C GLY A 199 19.66 0.84 14.01
N PRO A 200 20.47 1.26 13.02
CA PRO A 200 20.68 2.68 12.73
C PRO A 200 19.36 3.35 12.35
N HIS A 201 19.25 4.67 12.55
CA HIS A 201 18.09 5.41 12.08
C HIS A 201 18.00 5.39 10.54
N ILE A 202 16.78 5.38 10.01
CA ILE A 202 16.53 5.31 8.57
C ILE A 202 16.41 6.72 8.00
N PRO A 203 17.20 7.09 6.97
CA PRO A 203 17.09 8.38 6.32
C PRO A 203 15.70 8.61 5.72
N ILE A 204 15.23 9.86 5.85
CA ILE A 204 14.04 10.33 5.15
C ILE A 204 14.34 11.60 4.37
N HIS A 205 13.72 11.73 3.20
CA HIS A 205 13.97 12.83 2.28
C HIS A 205 12.65 13.50 1.88
N PRO A 206 12.53 14.83 1.98
CA PRO A 206 11.44 15.59 1.38
C PRO A 206 11.16 15.16 -0.05
N ILE A 207 9.88 14.98 -0.39
CA ILE A 207 9.47 14.68 -1.76
C ILE A 207 8.16 15.41 -2.09
N TYR A 208 8.10 16.06 -3.25
CA TYR A 208 6.86 16.64 -3.73
C TYR A 208 5.91 15.53 -4.25
N ASN A 209 4.60 15.71 -4.08
CA ASN A 209 3.61 14.72 -4.54
C ASN A 209 3.74 14.37 -6.04
N THR A 210 4.13 15.33 -6.88
CA THR A 210 4.36 15.11 -8.31
C THR A 210 5.56 14.18 -8.56
N GLN A 211 6.65 14.35 -7.81
CA GLN A 211 7.82 13.48 -7.86
C GLN A 211 7.49 12.10 -7.30
N LEU A 212 6.75 12.04 -6.19
CA LEU A 212 6.30 10.80 -5.60
C LEU A 212 5.44 10.00 -6.60
N TRP A 213 4.47 10.66 -7.24
CA TRP A 213 3.65 10.04 -8.28
C TRP A 213 4.50 9.50 -9.44
N ALA A 214 5.49 10.28 -9.91
CA ALA A 214 6.41 9.84 -10.95
C ALA A 214 7.16 8.56 -10.54
N LEU A 215 7.57 8.41 -9.28
CA LEU A 215 8.20 7.18 -8.78
C LEU A 215 7.21 6.01 -8.71
N ILE A 216 5.98 6.24 -8.24
CA ILE A 216 4.95 5.20 -8.13
C ILE A 216 4.61 4.62 -9.51
N THR A 217 4.68 5.42 -10.59
CA THR A 217 4.36 4.90 -11.93
C THR A 217 5.24 3.72 -12.38
N TYR A 218 6.50 3.65 -11.92
CA TYR A 218 7.37 2.51 -12.19
C TYR A 218 6.86 1.17 -11.63
N PHE A 219 5.98 1.22 -10.62
CA PHE A 219 5.45 0.01 -9.97
C PHE A 219 4.32 -0.63 -10.76
N PHE A 220 3.63 0.13 -11.61
CA PHE A 220 2.52 -0.36 -12.41
C PHE A 220 2.76 -0.32 -13.93
N THR A 221 3.99 -0.03 -14.37
CA THR A 221 4.36 -0.20 -15.78
C THR A 221 4.53 -1.67 -16.13
N LEU A 222 3.79 -2.15 -17.13
CA LEU A 222 4.10 -3.46 -17.73
C LEU A 222 5.47 -3.39 -18.41
N SER A 223 6.33 -4.39 -18.21
CA SER A 223 7.63 -4.42 -18.87
C SER A 223 7.46 -4.51 -20.40
N PRO A 224 8.23 -3.76 -21.21
CA PRO A 224 8.10 -3.75 -22.68
C PRO A 224 8.26 -5.14 -23.34
N GLU A 225 9.10 -6.01 -22.78
CA GLU A 225 9.29 -7.40 -23.25
C GLU A 225 8.06 -8.30 -22.98
N ARG A 226 7.05 -7.79 -22.27
CA ARG A 226 5.91 -8.55 -21.74
C ARG A 226 4.55 -7.93 -22.13
N SER A 227 4.57 -6.94 -23.03
CA SER A 227 3.40 -6.28 -23.63
C SER A 227 2.87 -7.01 -24.87
N LEU A 228 3.46 -8.14 -25.25
CA LEU A 228 2.92 -8.99 -26.32
C LEU A 228 1.98 -10.05 -25.74
N PRO A 229 0.81 -10.26 -26.37
CA PRO A 229 -0.20 -11.22 -25.92
C PRO A 229 0.29 -12.67 -25.96
#